data_AF-A0A399ZYL6-F1
#
_entry.id   AF-A0A399ZYL6-F1
#
_cell.length_a   1.000
_cell.length_b   1.000
_cell.length_c   1.000
_cell.angle_alpha   90.00
_cell.angle_beta   90.00
_cell.angle_gamma   90.00
#
_symmetry.space_group_name_H-M   'P 1'
#
loop_
_entity.id
_entity.type
_entity.pdbx_description
1 polymer ?
#
loop_
_entity_poly.entity_id
_entity_poly.type
_entity_poly.pdbx_seq_one_letter_code
_entity_poly.pdbx_strand_id
1 'polypeptide(L)'
;MSNRLTKPLQLILILLIPVVIVLTAARFLATDQFLAFEYGRAGFPPDSFGFTVRQRFVLASTNVHYVLAHLPDDELAKQTQDGVAVYNRREVTHMADVRAVFQSVMQIWWGVIILSILTGLILSWKGRRKELASAIRSGGALTVILIGSIALLALLAWQTWFENFHLLFFKPGSWLFSYSDTLIRLFPLQFWMDATFTISAISLIGGFLLAFIGWHWKRSQRSYT
;
A
#
# COMPACT_ATOMS: atom_id res chain seq x y z
N MET A 1 36.65 -2.99 0.22
CA MET A 1 36.03 -1.95 1.07
C MET A 1 36.34 -2.29 2.52
N SER A 2 36.75 -1.30 3.32
CA SER A 2 36.81 -1.46 4.77
C SER A 2 35.42 -1.85 5.29
N ASN A 3 35.37 -2.58 6.42
CA ASN A 3 34.11 -2.93 7.08
C ASN A 3 33.20 -1.72 7.38
N ARG A 4 33.72 -0.49 7.28
CA ARG A 4 32.99 0.77 7.56
C ARG A 4 31.83 1.02 6.60
N LEU A 5 31.91 0.63 5.34
CA LEU A 5 30.85 0.91 4.35
C LEU A 5 29.89 -0.27 4.12
N THR A 6 30.26 -1.49 4.50
CA THR A 6 29.37 -2.66 4.31
C THR A 6 28.20 -2.66 5.29
N LYS A 7 28.43 -2.33 6.57
CA LYS A 7 27.36 -2.31 7.59
C LYS A 7 26.28 -1.26 7.29
N PRO A 8 26.60 -0.01 6.90
CA PRO A 8 25.59 0.96 6.51
C PRO A 8 24.75 0.50 5.31
N LEU A 9 25.37 -0.02 4.24
CA LEU A 9 24.64 -0.52 3.07
C LEU A 9 23.72 -1.69 3.44
N GLN A 10 24.19 -2.59 4.31
CA GLN A 10 23.38 -3.68 4.83
C GLN A 10 22.16 -3.17 5.60
N LEU A 11 22.35 -2.18 6.50
CA LEU A 11 21.28 -1.58 7.28
C LEU A 11 20.27 -0.85 6.39
N ILE A 12 20.74 -0.07 5.43
CA ILE A 12 19.90 0.60 4.43
C ILE A 12 18.99 -0.43 3.76
N LEU A 13 19.56 -1.52 3.24
CA LEU A 13 18.77 -2.55 2.57
C LEU A 13 17.74 -3.22 3.50
N ILE A 14 18.10 -3.46 4.77
CA ILE A 14 17.17 -4.00 5.78
C ILE A 14 15.96 -3.06 5.96
N LEU A 15 16.19 -1.74 6.00
CA LEU A 15 15.14 -0.75 6.23
C LEU A 15 14.29 -0.49 4.97
N LEU A 16 14.85 -0.63 3.77
CA LEU A 16 14.10 -0.43 2.53
C LEU A 16 13.15 -1.60 2.21
N ILE A 17 13.50 -2.84 2.58
CA ILE A 17 12.71 -4.03 2.25
C ILE A 17 11.24 -3.94 2.73
N PRO A 18 10.93 -3.60 3.99
CA PRO A 18 9.55 -3.41 4.42
C PRO A 18 8.79 -2.38 3.58
N VAL A 19 9.43 -1.26 3.25
CA VAL A 19 8.83 -0.19 2.46
C VAL A 19 8.52 -0.66 1.04
N VAL A 20 9.46 -1.35 0.38
CA VAL A 20 9.24 -1.92 -0.96
C VAL A 20 8.03 -2.87 -0.92
N ILE A 21 8.01 -3.83 0.01
CA ILE A 21 6.97 -4.84 0.07
C ILE A 21 5.58 -4.21 0.25
N VAL A 22 5.42 -3.32 1.22
CA VAL A 22 4.13 -2.72 1.56
C VAL A 22 3.60 -1.86 0.41
N LEU A 23 4.46 -1.00 -0.15
CA LEU A 23 4.05 -0.12 -1.24
C LEU A 23 3.77 -0.89 -2.54
N THR A 24 4.50 -1.98 -2.80
CA THR A 24 4.19 -2.90 -3.90
C THR A 24 2.83 -3.58 -3.68
N ALA A 25 2.54 -4.05 -2.46
CA ALA A 25 1.24 -4.65 -2.13
C ALA A 25 0.10 -3.63 -2.33
N ALA A 26 0.25 -2.41 -1.82
CA ALA A 26 -0.74 -1.34 -2.02
C ALA A 26 -0.95 -1.01 -3.51
N ARG A 27 0.13 -0.95 -4.31
CA ARG A 27 0.04 -0.72 -5.75
C ARG A 27 -0.72 -1.82 -6.48
N PHE A 28 -0.60 -3.08 -6.07
CA PHE A 28 -1.35 -4.19 -6.66
C PHE A 28 -2.86 -4.09 -6.42
N LEU A 29 -3.28 -3.50 -5.31
CA LEU A 29 -4.70 -3.30 -5.00
C LEU A 29 -5.31 -2.10 -5.75
N ALA A 30 -4.51 -1.13 -6.18
CA ALA A 30 -4.96 0.01 -6.99
C ALA A 30 -5.20 -0.42 -8.46
N THR A 31 -6.15 -1.33 -8.67
CA THR A 31 -6.50 -1.92 -9.97
C THR A 31 -7.99 -2.24 -10.09
N ASP A 32 -8.50 -2.26 -11.32
CA ASP A 32 -9.89 -2.66 -11.59
C ASP A 32 -10.15 -4.12 -11.20
N GLN A 33 -9.13 -4.99 -11.29
CA GLN A 33 -9.24 -6.39 -10.91
C GLN A 33 -9.52 -6.56 -9.43
N PHE A 34 -8.85 -5.79 -8.57
CA PHE A 34 -9.12 -5.82 -7.13
C PHE A 34 -10.52 -5.28 -6.83
N LEU A 35 -10.94 -4.18 -7.48
CA LEU A 35 -12.31 -3.66 -7.32
C LEU A 35 -13.36 -4.69 -7.75
N ALA A 36 -13.18 -5.32 -8.91
CA ALA A 36 -14.11 -6.32 -9.42
C ALA A 36 -14.21 -7.53 -8.49
N PHE A 37 -13.07 -7.99 -7.96
CA PHE A 37 -13.05 -9.04 -6.94
C PHE A 37 -13.83 -8.61 -5.71
N GLU A 38 -13.50 -7.45 -5.15
CA GLU A 38 -14.04 -6.95 -3.89
C GLU A 38 -15.56 -6.75 -3.94
N TYR A 39 -16.05 -6.04 -4.96
CA TYR A 39 -17.49 -5.81 -5.17
C TYR A 39 -18.26 -7.08 -5.56
N GLY A 40 -17.57 -8.10 -6.07
CA GLY A 40 -18.17 -9.37 -6.47
C GLY A 40 -18.32 -10.39 -5.32
N ARG A 41 -17.74 -10.12 -4.14
CA ARG A 41 -17.81 -11.06 -3.00
C ARG A 41 -19.21 -11.07 -2.37
N ALA A 42 -19.69 -12.27 -2.03
CA ALA A 42 -20.98 -12.44 -1.37
C ALA A 42 -21.09 -11.72 0.00
N GLY A 43 -19.96 -11.51 0.68
CA GLY A 43 -19.91 -10.82 1.98
C GLY A 43 -19.76 -9.30 1.89
N PHE A 44 -19.65 -8.72 0.69
CA PHE A 44 -19.47 -7.29 0.55
C PHE A 44 -20.81 -6.55 0.73
N PRO A 45 -20.89 -5.50 1.57
CA PRO A 45 -22.16 -4.89 1.94
C PRO A 45 -22.82 -4.20 0.74
N PRO A 46 -24.15 -4.35 0.55
CA PRO A 46 -24.88 -3.59 -0.45
C PRO A 46 -24.87 -2.10 -0.10
N ASP A 47 -25.06 -1.23 -1.09
CA ASP A 47 -25.27 0.20 -0.83
C ASP A 47 -26.69 0.45 -0.34
N SER A 48 -26.84 0.99 0.86
CA SER A 48 -28.15 1.30 1.46
C SER A 48 -28.88 2.46 0.77
N PHE A 49 -28.18 3.22 -0.10
CA PHE A 49 -28.72 4.37 -0.81
C PHE A 49 -28.96 4.11 -2.31
N GLY A 50 -28.84 2.84 -2.75
CA GLY A 50 -29.38 2.38 -4.02
C GLY A 50 -28.43 2.25 -5.19
N PHE A 51 -27.11 2.45 -5.03
CA PHE A 51 -26.17 2.07 -6.08
C PHE A 51 -26.14 0.56 -6.27
N THR A 52 -26.32 0.15 -7.51
CA THR A 52 -26.05 -1.23 -7.94
C THR A 52 -24.55 -1.54 -7.83
N VAL A 53 -24.21 -2.82 -7.72
CA VAL A 53 -22.81 -3.30 -7.74
C VAL A 53 -22.06 -2.77 -8.96
N ARG A 54 -22.72 -2.74 -10.13
CA ARG A 54 -22.14 -2.23 -11.38
C ARG A 54 -21.84 -0.73 -11.30
N GLN A 55 -22.76 0.08 -10.77
CA GLN A 55 -22.52 1.51 -10.60
C GLN A 55 -21.35 1.77 -9.64
N ARG A 56 -21.30 1.05 -8.52
CA ARG A 56 -20.18 1.17 -7.56
C ARG A 56 -18.86 0.82 -8.21
N PHE A 57 -18.80 -0.26 -8.96
CA PHE A 57 -17.60 -0.64 -9.70
C PHE A 57 -17.15 0.45 -10.68
N VAL A 58 -18.05 0.96 -11.52
CA VAL A 58 -17.71 1.99 -12.52
C VAL A 58 -17.19 3.26 -11.83
N LEU A 59 -17.92 3.76 -10.84
CA LEU A 59 -17.52 4.98 -10.13
C LEU A 59 -16.22 4.80 -9.34
N ALA A 60 -16.04 3.67 -8.65
CA ALA A 60 -14.81 3.38 -7.93
C ALA A 60 -13.61 3.18 -8.87
N SER A 61 -13.81 2.55 -10.03
CA SER A 61 -12.81 2.43 -11.09
C SER A 61 -12.39 3.83 -11.58
N THR A 62 -13.34 4.73 -11.83
CA THR A 62 -13.03 6.13 -12.18
C THR A 62 -12.17 6.81 -11.11
N ASN A 63 -12.45 6.60 -9.82
CA ASN A 63 -11.60 7.13 -8.74
C ASN A 63 -10.19 6.52 -8.77
N VAL A 64 -10.06 5.21 -8.97
CA VAL A 64 -8.75 4.54 -9.06
C VAL A 64 -7.94 5.06 -10.24
N HIS A 65 -8.54 5.20 -11.42
CA HIS A 65 -7.88 5.77 -12.58
C HIS A 65 -7.53 7.26 -12.37
N TYR A 66 -8.39 8.00 -11.68
CA TYR A 66 -8.11 9.39 -11.33
C TYR A 66 -6.89 9.54 -10.41
N VAL A 67 -6.74 8.69 -9.37
CA VAL A 67 -5.58 8.77 -8.48
C VAL A 67 -4.29 8.29 -9.16
N LEU A 68 -4.40 7.40 -10.14
CA LEU A 68 -3.28 6.89 -10.93
C LEU A 68 -2.82 7.90 -12.01
N ALA A 69 -3.74 8.70 -12.54
CA ALA A 69 -3.47 9.64 -13.63
C ALA A 69 -3.10 11.04 -13.12
N HIS A 70 -2.42 11.83 -13.96
CA HIS A 70 -2.10 13.23 -13.69
C HIS A 70 -3.21 14.14 -14.24
N LEU A 71 -4.39 14.07 -13.64
CA LEU A 71 -5.57 14.85 -14.04
C LEU A 71 -5.69 16.16 -13.23
N PRO A 72 -6.53 17.12 -13.64
CA PRO A 72 -6.85 18.31 -12.83
C PRO A 72 -7.50 17.96 -11.48
N ASP A 73 -7.31 18.77 -10.43
CA ASP A 73 -7.86 18.52 -9.07
C ASP A 73 -9.39 18.40 -9.05
N ASP A 74 -10.07 19.07 -9.97
CA ASP A 74 -11.52 19.11 -10.07
C ASP A 74 -12.10 18.13 -11.08
N GLU A 75 -11.29 17.21 -11.64
CA GLU A 75 -11.75 16.32 -12.71
C GLU A 75 -12.97 15.48 -12.32
N LEU A 76 -13.04 15.03 -11.06
CA LEU A 76 -14.18 14.26 -10.55
C LEU A 76 -15.46 15.10 -10.42
N ALA A 77 -15.37 16.43 -10.35
CA ALA A 77 -16.55 17.30 -10.30
C ALA A 77 -17.38 17.24 -11.60
N LYS A 78 -16.77 16.77 -12.71
CA LYS A 78 -17.44 16.60 -14.00
C LYS A 78 -18.31 15.34 -14.06
N GLN A 79 -18.16 14.43 -13.10
CA GLN A 79 -18.92 13.19 -13.08
C GLN A 79 -20.37 13.48 -12.67
N THR A 80 -21.30 13.09 -13.53
CA THR A 80 -22.73 13.21 -13.29
C THR A 80 -23.42 11.86 -13.47
N GLN A 81 -24.48 11.66 -12.69
CA GLN A 81 -25.38 10.52 -12.80
C GLN A 81 -26.80 11.07 -12.84
N ASP A 82 -27.53 10.76 -13.91
CA ASP A 82 -28.89 11.24 -14.15
C ASP A 82 -29.01 12.78 -14.08
N GLY A 83 -27.97 13.49 -14.55
CA GLY A 83 -27.91 14.96 -14.57
C GLY A 83 -27.52 15.60 -13.24
N VAL A 84 -27.25 14.80 -12.19
CA VAL A 84 -26.82 15.29 -10.87
C VAL A 84 -25.35 14.97 -10.65
N ALA A 85 -24.60 15.88 -10.03
CA ALA A 85 -23.21 15.65 -9.68
C ALA A 85 -23.06 14.41 -8.78
N VAL A 86 -22.11 13.53 -9.14
CA VAL A 86 -21.84 12.30 -8.38
C VAL A 86 -21.17 12.62 -7.04
N TYR A 87 -20.29 13.62 -7.01
CA TYR A 87 -19.54 14.01 -5.82
C TYR A 87 -19.89 15.43 -5.40
N ASN A 88 -19.99 15.64 -4.09
CA ASN A 88 -20.05 16.98 -3.54
C ASN A 88 -18.65 17.64 -3.53
N ARG A 89 -18.60 18.95 -3.28
CA ARG A 89 -17.33 19.71 -3.30
C ARG A 89 -16.27 19.17 -2.33
N ARG A 90 -16.67 18.69 -1.15
CA ARG A 90 -15.74 18.16 -0.14
C ARG A 90 -15.13 16.85 -0.60
N GLU A 91 -15.92 15.98 -1.21
CA GLU A 91 -15.45 14.71 -1.77
C GLU A 91 -14.45 14.92 -2.91
N VAL A 92 -14.73 15.88 -3.80
CA VAL A 92 -13.79 16.25 -4.88
C VAL A 92 -12.47 16.75 -4.31
N THR A 93 -12.50 17.68 -3.34
CA THR A 93 -11.28 18.18 -2.69
C THR A 93 -10.51 17.06 -2.00
N HIS A 94 -11.18 16.17 -1.27
CA HIS A 94 -10.51 15.05 -0.63
C HIS A 94 -9.88 14.08 -1.64
N MET A 95 -10.56 13.77 -2.74
CA MET A 95 -9.97 12.93 -3.78
C MET A 95 -8.75 13.58 -4.44
N ALA A 96 -8.73 14.91 -4.59
CA ALA A 96 -7.52 15.63 -5.01
C ALA A 96 -6.36 15.45 -4.02
N ASP A 97 -6.63 15.56 -2.70
CA ASP A 97 -5.63 15.27 -1.67
C ASP A 97 -5.14 13.82 -1.77
N VAL A 98 -6.06 12.84 -1.92
CA VAL A 98 -5.73 11.42 -2.06
C VAL A 98 -4.85 11.17 -3.28
N ARG A 99 -5.15 11.80 -4.42
CA ARG A 99 -4.31 11.70 -5.62
C ARG A 99 -2.91 12.24 -5.37
N ALA A 100 -2.79 13.42 -4.76
CA ALA A 100 -1.49 14.02 -4.47
C ALA A 100 -0.65 13.13 -3.54
N VAL A 101 -1.27 12.55 -2.50
CA VAL A 101 -0.63 11.59 -1.60
C VAL A 101 -0.23 10.33 -2.36
N PHE A 102 -1.14 9.75 -3.14
CA PHE A 102 -0.89 8.53 -3.90
C PHE A 102 0.28 8.70 -4.87
N GLN A 103 0.29 9.78 -5.66
CA GLN A 103 1.38 10.08 -6.60
C GLN A 103 2.72 10.26 -5.87
N SER A 104 2.73 11.00 -4.76
CA SER A 104 3.93 11.20 -3.94
C SER A 104 4.47 9.87 -3.39
N VAL A 105 3.58 9.00 -2.89
CA VAL A 105 3.94 7.66 -2.40
C VAL A 105 4.46 6.78 -3.55
N MET A 106 3.89 6.85 -4.74
CA MET A 106 4.38 6.11 -5.92
C MET A 106 5.76 6.59 -6.39
N GLN A 107 6.06 7.88 -6.30
CA GLN A 107 7.39 8.41 -6.60
C GLN A 107 8.43 7.91 -5.58
N ILE A 108 8.09 7.96 -4.28
CA ILE A 108 8.93 7.40 -3.22
C ILE A 108 9.15 5.90 -3.43
N TRP A 109 8.11 5.17 -3.79
CA TRP A 109 8.17 3.73 -4.05
C TRP A 109 9.20 3.39 -5.15
N TRP A 110 9.17 4.09 -6.28
CA TRP A 110 10.18 3.92 -7.33
C TRP A 110 11.59 4.24 -6.84
N GLY A 111 11.77 5.33 -6.09
CA GLY A 111 13.06 5.68 -5.50
C GLY A 111 13.60 4.60 -4.56
N VAL A 112 12.75 4.05 -3.70
CA VAL A 112 13.09 2.97 -2.75
C VAL A 112 13.42 1.67 -3.49
N ILE A 113 12.69 1.31 -4.56
CA ILE A 113 13.02 0.15 -5.41
C ILE A 113 14.41 0.31 -6.02
N ILE A 114 14.66 1.45 -6.68
CA ILE A 114 15.95 1.71 -7.34
C ILE A 114 17.08 1.66 -6.32
N LEU A 115 16.92 2.33 -5.18
CA LEU A 115 17.93 2.34 -4.12
C LEU A 115 18.19 0.94 -3.54
N SER A 116 17.14 0.11 -3.38
CA SER A 116 17.27 -1.27 -2.91
C SER A 116 18.06 -2.13 -3.89
N ILE A 117 17.75 -2.01 -5.19
CA ILE A 117 18.46 -2.73 -6.26
C ILE A 117 19.91 -2.30 -6.31
N LEU A 118 20.20 -1.00 -6.35
CA LEU A 118 21.56 -0.46 -6.38
C LEU A 118 22.38 -0.91 -5.17
N THR A 119 21.80 -0.82 -3.96
CA THR A 119 22.46 -1.27 -2.73
C THR A 119 22.77 -2.76 -2.77
N GLY A 120 21.83 -3.59 -3.25
CA GLY A 120 22.02 -5.03 -3.43
C GLY A 120 23.12 -5.35 -4.45
N LEU A 121 23.12 -4.66 -5.60
CA LEU A 121 24.13 -4.82 -6.65
C LEU A 121 25.53 -4.43 -6.15
N ILE A 122 25.66 -3.32 -5.40
CA ILE A 122 26.93 -2.89 -4.81
C ILE A 122 27.45 -3.96 -3.85
N LEU A 123 26.61 -4.49 -2.95
CA LEU A 123 27.01 -5.56 -2.03
C LEU A 123 27.45 -6.82 -2.80
N SER A 124 26.71 -7.21 -3.83
CA SER A 124 27.03 -8.37 -4.66
C SER A 124 28.35 -8.21 -5.41
N TRP A 125 28.54 -7.09 -6.11
CA TRP A 125 29.75 -6.80 -6.89
C TRP A 125 31.01 -6.72 -6.02
N LYS A 126 30.88 -6.25 -4.77
CA LYS A 126 31.98 -6.22 -3.79
C LYS A 126 32.21 -7.56 -3.08
N GLY A 127 31.55 -8.64 -3.51
CA GLY A 127 31.71 -9.98 -2.93
C GLY A 127 31.10 -10.14 -1.53
N ARG A 128 30.23 -9.21 -1.10
CA ARG A 128 29.57 -9.21 0.23
C ARG A 128 28.25 -10.01 0.21
N ARG A 129 28.30 -11.21 -0.40
CA ARG A 129 27.12 -12.08 -0.58
C ARG A 129 26.53 -12.56 0.76
N LYS A 130 27.36 -12.72 1.81
CA LYS A 130 26.90 -13.13 3.15
C LYS A 130 26.09 -12.01 3.80
N GLU A 131 26.53 -10.76 3.65
CA GLU A 131 25.87 -9.57 4.17
C GLU A 131 24.58 -9.26 3.41
N LEU A 132 24.59 -9.40 2.08
CA LEU A 132 23.39 -9.27 1.24
C LEU A 132 22.32 -10.30 1.63
N ALA A 133 22.67 -11.58 1.72
CA ALA A 133 21.75 -12.63 2.18
C ALA A 133 21.23 -12.35 3.60
N SER A 134 22.11 -11.84 4.48
CA SER A 134 21.72 -11.45 5.83
C SER A 134 20.81 -10.22 5.87
N ALA A 135 20.98 -9.26 4.97
CA ALA A 135 20.10 -8.10 4.84
C ALA A 135 18.71 -8.51 4.35
N ILE A 136 18.63 -9.36 3.33
CA ILE A 136 17.37 -9.90 2.81
C ILE A 136 16.62 -10.65 3.92
N ARG A 137 17.34 -11.50 4.66
CA ARG A 137 16.77 -12.24 5.79
C ARG A 137 16.20 -11.30 6.86
N SER A 138 17.04 -10.36 7.33
CA SER A 138 16.69 -9.45 8.41
C SER A 138 15.62 -8.44 7.99
N GLY A 139 15.64 -7.97 6.75
CA GLY A 139 14.61 -7.11 6.18
C GLY A 139 13.27 -7.83 6.09
N GLY A 140 13.25 -9.07 5.61
CA GLY A 140 12.04 -9.90 5.61
C GLY A 140 11.47 -10.14 7.01
N ALA A 141 12.34 -10.47 7.99
CA ALA A 141 11.93 -10.61 9.38
C ALA A 141 11.40 -9.29 9.98
N LEU A 142 12.04 -8.17 9.66
CA LEU A 142 11.58 -6.84 10.07
C LEU A 142 10.20 -6.52 9.48
N THR A 143 9.96 -6.84 8.21
CA THR A 143 8.63 -6.72 7.58
C THR A 143 7.59 -7.52 8.36
N VAL A 144 7.87 -8.77 8.70
CA VAL A 144 6.93 -9.62 9.46
C VAL A 144 6.59 -9.00 10.82
N ILE A 145 7.59 -8.51 11.56
CA ILE A 145 7.38 -7.91 12.88
C ILE A 145 6.57 -6.61 12.76
N LEU A 146 6.96 -5.69 11.87
CA LEU A 146 6.30 -4.40 11.72
C LEU A 146 4.86 -4.56 11.22
N ILE A 147 4.66 -5.33 10.16
CA ILE A 147 3.33 -5.51 9.56
C ILE A 147 2.45 -6.38 10.45
N GLY A 148 2.99 -7.40 11.11
CA GLY A 148 2.23 -8.17 12.10
C GLY A 148 1.72 -7.29 13.24
N SER A 149 2.56 -6.36 13.73
CA SER A 149 2.16 -5.41 14.79
C SER A 149 1.09 -4.42 14.31
N ILE A 150 1.25 -3.87 13.10
CA ILE A 150 0.28 -2.93 12.51
C ILE A 150 -1.05 -3.64 12.22
N ALA A 151 -1.01 -4.85 11.65
CA ALA A 151 -2.21 -5.63 11.37
C ALA A 151 -2.95 -6.02 12.65
N LEU A 152 -2.21 -6.36 13.72
CA LEU A 152 -2.80 -6.62 15.03
C LEU A 152 -3.48 -5.36 15.61
N LEU A 153 -2.85 -4.19 15.50
CA LEU A 153 -3.46 -2.93 15.90
C LEU A 153 -4.74 -2.62 15.09
N ALA A 154 -4.70 -2.81 13.77
CA ALA A 154 -5.86 -2.61 12.91
C ALA A 154 -7.00 -3.58 13.26
N LEU A 155 -6.68 -4.82 13.64
CA LEU A 155 -7.65 -5.84 14.06
C LEU A 155 -8.30 -5.52 15.41
N LEU A 156 -7.52 -5.07 16.40
CA LEU A 156 -8.00 -4.85 17.77
C LEU A 156 -8.57 -3.45 17.99
N ALA A 157 -8.12 -2.45 17.23
CA ALA A 157 -8.44 -1.04 17.41
C ALA A 157 -8.59 -0.32 16.07
N TRP A 158 -9.50 -0.81 15.23
CA TRP A 158 -9.71 -0.29 13.87
C TRP A 158 -9.86 1.23 13.81
N GLN A 159 -10.77 1.82 14.60
CA GLN A 159 -11.00 3.27 14.60
C GLN A 159 -9.72 4.05 14.87
N THR A 160 -8.98 3.68 15.92
CA THR A 160 -7.71 4.33 16.28
C THR A 160 -6.67 4.17 15.17
N TRP A 161 -6.54 2.98 14.60
CA TRP A 161 -5.61 2.74 13.50
C TRP A 161 -5.98 3.57 12.25
N PHE A 162 -7.24 3.54 11.84
CA PHE A 162 -7.74 4.22 10.64
C PHE A 162 -7.59 5.74 10.79
N GLU A 163 -7.97 6.31 11.94
CA GLU A 163 -7.85 7.73 12.21
C GLU A 163 -6.38 8.20 12.19
N ASN A 164 -5.49 7.50 12.89
CA ASN A 164 -4.07 7.84 12.90
C ASN A 164 -3.45 7.72 11.50
N PHE A 165 -3.82 6.69 10.73
CA PHE A 165 -3.38 6.57 9.35
C PHE A 165 -3.81 7.79 8.52
N HIS A 166 -5.05 8.24 8.65
CA HIS A 166 -5.53 9.43 7.91
C HIS A 166 -4.85 10.72 8.36
N LEU A 167 -4.61 10.89 9.66
CA LEU A 167 -3.92 12.05 10.23
C LEU A 167 -2.47 12.21 9.75
N LEU A 168 -1.82 11.13 9.28
CA LEU A 168 -0.49 11.21 8.68
C LEU A 168 -0.50 11.93 7.32
N PHE A 169 -1.62 11.89 6.60
CA PHE A 169 -1.70 12.36 5.21
C PHE A 169 -2.65 13.53 5.01
N PHE A 170 -3.63 13.70 5.90
CA PHE A 170 -4.74 14.62 5.70
C PHE A 170 -4.97 15.53 6.91
N LYS A 171 -5.60 16.68 6.68
CA LYS A 171 -5.96 17.64 7.75
C LYS A 171 -7.17 17.14 8.54
N PRO A 172 -7.17 17.24 9.89
CA PRO A 172 -8.29 16.77 10.71
C PRO A 172 -9.66 17.17 10.17
N GLY A 173 -10.53 16.18 9.96
CA GLY A 173 -11.90 16.35 9.47
C GLY A 173 -12.06 16.46 7.95
N SER A 174 -10.98 16.54 7.16
CA SER A 174 -11.09 16.66 5.69
C SER A 174 -11.54 15.36 4.99
N TRP A 175 -11.40 14.21 5.66
CA TRP A 175 -11.79 12.89 5.16
C TRP A 175 -13.05 12.32 5.84
N LEU A 176 -13.72 13.11 6.70
CA LEU A 176 -14.94 12.69 7.39
C LEU A 176 -16.18 13.06 6.58
N PHE A 177 -16.94 12.04 6.19
CA PHE A 177 -18.10 12.14 5.30
C PHE A 177 -19.35 11.52 5.93
N SER A 178 -20.51 11.93 5.43
CA SER A 178 -21.80 11.34 5.80
C SER A 178 -21.97 9.99 5.14
N TYR A 179 -22.77 9.09 5.72
CA TYR A 179 -23.07 7.79 5.11
C TYR A 179 -23.76 7.89 3.74
N SER A 180 -24.44 9.01 3.47
CA SER A 180 -25.07 9.30 2.17
C SER A 180 -24.10 9.85 1.12
N ASP A 181 -22.89 10.27 1.52
CA ASP A 181 -21.88 10.79 0.59
C ASP A 181 -21.35 9.64 -0.29
N THR A 182 -21.17 9.93 -1.57
CA THR A 182 -20.82 8.93 -2.58
C THR A 182 -19.55 8.17 -2.24
N LEU A 183 -18.48 8.83 -1.76
CA LEU A 183 -17.21 8.18 -1.43
C LEU A 183 -17.35 7.09 -0.37
N ILE A 184 -18.17 7.31 0.67
CA ILE A 184 -18.41 6.30 1.71
C ILE A 184 -19.27 5.16 1.16
N ARG A 185 -20.20 5.45 0.26
CA ARG A 185 -21.00 4.44 -0.43
C ARG A 185 -20.17 3.60 -1.39
N LEU A 186 -19.16 4.18 -2.05
CA LEU A 186 -18.24 3.45 -2.92
C LEU A 186 -17.27 2.62 -2.09
N PHE A 187 -16.57 3.26 -1.15
CA PHE A 187 -15.52 2.67 -0.32
C PHE A 187 -15.95 2.61 1.16
N PRO A 188 -16.90 1.72 1.52
CA PRO A 188 -17.38 1.60 2.88
C PRO A 188 -16.28 1.04 3.78
N LEU A 189 -16.54 1.06 5.09
CA LEU A 189 -15.64 0.49 6.09
C LEU A 189 -15.06 -0.89 5.70
N GLN A 190 -15.94 -1.79 5.24
CA GLN A 190 -15.57 -3.14 4.83
C GLN A 190 -14.47 -3.13 3.74
N PHE A 191 -14.61 -2.28 2.71
CA PHE A 191 -13.62 -2.14 1.64
C PHE A 191 -12.23 -1.80 2.20
N TRP A 192 -12.16 -0.85 3.12
CA TRP A 192 -10.89 -0.43 3.73
C TRP A 192 -10.30 -1.50 4.65
N MET A 193 -11.14 -2.21 5.41
CA MET A 193 -10.69 -3.36 6.21
C MET A 193 -10.09 -4.44 5.31
N ASP A 194 -10.81 -4.85 4.27
CA ASP A 194 -10.34 -5.87 3.33
C ASP A 194 -9.06 -5.47 2.61
N ALA A 195 -8.96 -4.22 2.13
CA ALA A 195 -7.74 -3.71 1.52
C ALA A 195 -6.56 -3.73 2.51
N THR A 196 -6.78 -3.28 3.75
CA THR A 196 -5.75 -3.24 4.80
C THR A 196 -5.24 -4.64 5.15
N PHE A 197 -6.15 -5.59 5.36
CA PHE A 197 -5.77 -6.96 5.69
C PHE A 197 -5.16 -7.70 4.49
N THR A 198 -5.60 -7.42 3.26
CA THR A 198 -5.00 -7.97 2.04
C THR A 198 -3.56 -7.46 1.85
N ILE A 199 -3.33 -6.14 2.00
CA ILE A 199 -1.98 -5.56 1.97
C ILE A 199 -1.10 -6.18 3.05
N SER A 200 -1.64 -6.33 4.26
CA SER A 200 -0.94 -6.96 5.38
C SER A 200 -0.57 -8.40 5.07
N ALA A 201 -1.51 -9.20 4.54
CA ALA A 201 -1.28 -10.59 4.18
C ALA A 201 -0.22 -10.76 3.09
N ILE A 202 -0.31 -10.01 1.99
CA ILE A 202 0.70 -10.00 0.92
C ILE A 202 2.07 -9.61 1.50
N SER A 203 2.10 -8.61 2.37
CA SER A 203 3.34 -8.12 2.96
C SER A 203 3.97 -9.12 3.93
N LEU A 204 3.15 -9.82 4.74
CA LEU A 204 3.59 -10.90 5.63
C LEU A 204 4.16 -12.07 4.82
N ILE A 205 3.45 -12.50 3.77
CA ILE A 205 3.91 -13.57 2.87
C ILE A 205 5.26 -13.17 2.24
N GLY A 206 5.36 -11.96 1.70
CA GLY A 206 6.61 -11.43 1.13
C GLY A 206 7.75 -11.39 2.16
N GLY A 207 7.46 -10.92 3.38
CA GLY A 207 8.42 -10.88 4.48
C GLY A 207 8.92 -12.27 4.88
N PHE A 208 8.02 -13.25 5.04
CA PHE A 208 8.40 -14.63 5.33
C PHE A 208 9.22 -15.26 4.21
N LEU A 209 8.84 -15.04 2.94
CA LEU A 209 9.57 -15.55 1.79
C LEU A 209 10.99 -14.98 1.73
N LEU A 210 11.17 -13.66 1.90
CA LEU A 210 12.51 -13.07 1.92
C LEU A 210 13.33 -13.52 3.13
N ALA A 211 12.70 -13.63 4.32
CA ALA A 211 13.35 -14.18 5.50
C ALA A 211 13.88 -15.61 5.24
N PHE A 212 13.04 -16.46 4.65
CA PHE A 212 13.38 -17.84 4.31
C PHE A 212 14.48 -17.93 3.25
N ILE A 213 14.34 -17.20 2.14
CA ILE A 213 15.33 -17.16 1.04
C ILE A 213 16.68 -16.65 1.56
N GLY A 214 16.70 -15.55 2.31
CA GLY A 214 17.92 -14.99 2.86
C GLY A 214 18.62 -15.95 3.85
N TRP A 215 17.84 -16.72 4.62
CA TRP A 215 18.38 -17.75 5.49
C TRP A 215 19.01 -18.92 4.73
N HIS A 216 18.31 -19.49 3.74
CA HIS A 216 18.84 -20.56 2.90
C HIS A 216 20.08 -20.13 2.13
N TRP A 217 20.06 -18.93 1.54
CA TRP A 217 21.18 -18.40 0.79
C TRP A 217 22.41 -18.17 1.69
N LYS A 218 22.21 -17.68 2.92
CA LYS A 218 23.32 -17.52 3.87
C LYS A 218 23.92 -18.87 4.30
N ARG A 219 23.09 -19.92 4.39
CA ARG A 219 23.54 -21.28 4.72
C ARG A 219 24.35 -21.92 3.59
N SER A 220 23.91 -21.82 2.33
CA SER A 220 24.65 -22.40 1.20
C SER A 220 26.05 -21.82 1.04
N GLN A 221 26.25 -20.56 1.42
CA GLN A 221 27.56 -19.90 1.43
C GLN A 221 28.50 -20.34 2.57
N ARG A 222 28.02 -21.14 3.53
CA ARG A 222 28.87 -21.76 4.57
C ARG A 222 29.41 -23.11 4.15
N SER A 223 28.78 -23.79 3.19
CA SER A 223 29.20 -25.11 2.70
C SER A 223 30.36 -25.05 1.70
N TYR A 224 30.75 -23.85 1.24
CA TYR A 224 31.83 -23.61 0.26
C TYR A 224 33.03 -22.84 0.85
N THR A 225 33.06 -22.60 2.16
CA THR A 225 34.19 -21.97 2.88
C THR A 225 34.66 -22.90 3.97
#